data_AF-A0A2D8G8U1-F1
#
_entry.id   AF-A0A2D8G8U1-F1
#
_cell.length_a   1.000
_cell.length_b   1.000
_cell.length_c   1.000
_cell.angle_alpha   90.00
_cell.angle_beta   90.00
_cell.angle_gamma   90.00
#
_symmetry.space_group_name_H-M   'P 1'
#
loop_
_entity.id
_entity.type
_entity.pdbx_description
1 polymer ?
#
loop_
_entity_poly.entity_id
_entity_poly.type
_entity_poly.pdbx_seq_one_letter_code
_entity_poly.pdbx_strand_id
1 'polypeptide(L)'
;MRKINLKKNKLIYYWIYSGLLILMLLMLFFYFVHLNAQNNSFDDEESWISYKLINNNLVMEFPYLIKKRCLIKEVRYGINNAKPNNILVMPMCKSEIKEIEKYRTIPPSTSKVSLYLIMIDGTKTKAREFYVN
;
A
#
# COMPACT_ATOMS: atom_id res chain seq x y z
N MET A 1 -30.88 39.14 -45.25
CA MET A 1 -31.03 38.57 -43.89
C MET A 1 -30.54 37.13 -43.70
N ARG A 2 -30.51 36.24 -44.71
CA ARG A 2 -30.18 34.79 -44.55
C ARG A 2 -28.74 34.46 -44.11
N LYS A 3 -27.72 35.23 -44.52
CA LYS A 3 -26.29 34.97 -44.21
C LYS A 3 -25.92 35.18 -42.73
N ILE A 4 -26.62 36.06 -42.02
CA ILE A 4 -26.31 36.42 -40.63
C ILE A 4 -26.72 35.29 -39.67
N ASN A 5 -27.88 34.65 -39.93
CA ASN A 5 -28.36 33.51 -39.14
C ASN A 5 -27.47 32.27 -39.28
N LEU A 6 -26.91 32.00 -40.46
CA LEU A 6 -26.03 30.85 -40.69
C LEU A 6 -24.69 30.98 -39.94
N LYS A 7 -24.15 32.21 -39.85
CA LYS A 7 -22.89 32.50 -39.16
C LYS A 7 -23.04 32.40 -37.64
N LYS A 8 -24.18 32.85 -37.11
CA LYS A 8 -24.55 32.71 -35.68
C LYS A 8 -24.68 31.23 -35.29
N ASN A 9 -25.30 30.41 -36.13
CA ASN A 9 -25.47 28.98 -35.87
C ASN A 9 -24.13 28.23 -35.85
N LYS A 10 -23.20 28.57 -36.74
CA LYS A 10 -21.86 27.98 -36.79
C LYS A 10 -21.00 28.38 -35.57
N LEU A 11 -21.16 29.62 -35.09
CA LEU A 11 -20.51 30.10 -33.88
C LEU A 11 -21.02 29.35 -32.64
N ILE A 12 -22.35 29.21 -32.50
CA ILE A 12 -22.97 28.48 -31.39
C ILE A 12 -22.51 27.02 -31.38
N TYR A 13 -22.46 26.37 -32.55
CA TYR A 13 -21.96 25.00 -32.67
C TYR A 13 -20.50 24.89 -32.21
N TYR A 14 -19.64 25.84 -32.58
CA TYR A 14 -18.25 25.87 -32.14
C TYR A 14 -18.11 26.02 -30.61
N TRP A 15 -18.92 26.89 -29.99
CA TRP A 15 -18.96 27.05 -28.54
C TRP A 15 -19.42 25.77 -27.81
N ILE A 16 -20.44 25.09 -28.34
CA ILE A 16 -20.94 23.83 -27.76
C ILE A 16 -19.89 22.72 -27.86
N TYR A 17 -19.26 22.53 -29.01
CA TYR A 17 -18.21 21.51 -29.19
C TYR A 17 -16.97 21.83 -28.35
N SER A 18 -16.59 23.10 -28.24
CA SER A 18 -15.50 23.52 -27.36
C SER A 18 -15.81 23.19 -25.90
N GLY A 19 -17.05 23.41 -25.44
CA GLY A 19 -17.48 23.05 -24.09
C GLY A 19 -17.45 21.54 -23.83
N LEU A 20 -17.96 20.73 -24.77
CA LEU A 20 -17.92 19.27 -24.70
C LEU A 20 -16.49 18.72 -24.68
N LEU A 21 -15.58 19.30 -25.46
CA LEU A 21 -14.17 18.91 -25.48
C LEU A 21 -13.49 19.16 -24.12
N ILE A 22 -13.75 20.33 -23.51
CA ILE A 22 -13.22 20.67 -22.18
C ILE A 22 -13.77 19.71 -21.12
N LEU A 23 -15.07 19.39 -21.17
CA LEU A 23 -15.68 18.43 -20.25
C LEU A 23 -15.04 17.03 -20.38
N MET A 24 -14.81 16.57 -21.61
CA MET A 24 -14.15 15.29 -21.87
C MET A 24 -12.71 15.28 -21.33
N LEU A 25 -11.95 16.36 -21.53
CA LEU A 25 -10.59 16.50 -21.01
C LEU A 25 -10.56 16.53 -19.48
N LEU A 26 -11.52 17.19 -18.84
CA LEU A 26 -11.67 17.18 -17.38
C LEU A 26 -11.93 15.76 -16.85
N MET A 27 -12.87 15.03 -17.46
CA MET A 27 -13.16 13.64 -17.09
C MET A 27 -11.94 12.74 -17.29
N LEU A 28 -11.17 12.94 -18.36
CA LEU A 28 -9.94 12.21 -18.62
C LEU A 28 -8.87 12.54 -17.55
N PHE A 29 -8.73 13.81 -17.17
CA PHE A 29 -7.82 14.24 -16.12
C PHE A 29 -8.19 13.63 -14.76
N PHE A 30 -9.47 13.67 -14.38
CA PHE A 30 -9.95 13.02 -13.16
C PHE A 30 -9.72 11.51 -13.18
N TYR A 31 -9.91 10.85 -14.34
CA TYR A 31 -9.60 9.43 -14.50
C TYR A 31 -8.11 9.14 -14.32
N PHE A 32 -7.22 9.96 -14.90
CA PHE A 32 -5.77 9.83 -14.69
C PHE A 32 -5.36 10.08 -13.23
N VAL A 33 -5.96 11.05 -12.55
CA VAL A 33 -5.73 11.29 -11.12
C VAL A 33 -6.20 10.09 -10.29
N HIS A 34 -7.36 9.51 -10.62
CA HIS A 34 -7.88 8.33 -9.91
C HIS A 34 -7.02 7.07 -10.12
N LEU A 35 -6.52 6.84 -11.34
CA LEU A 35 -5.60 5.73 -11.62
C LEU A 35 -4.29 5.85 -10.84
N ASN A 36 -3.74 7.06 -10.71
CA ASN A 36 -2.55 7.30 -9.89
C ASN A 36 -2.81 7.22 -8.38
N ALA A 37 -4.08 7.31 -7.96
CA ALA A 37 -4.50 7.16 -6.56
C ALA A 37 -4.69 5.69 -6.15
N GLN A 38 -4.31 4.72 -6.98
CA GLN A 38 -4.13 3.33 -6.57
C GLN A 38 -2.91 3.25 -5.66
N ASN A 39 -3.11 3.77 -4.46
CA ASN A 39 -2.11 3.91 -3.42
C ASN A 39 -1.56 2.52 -3.10
N ASN A 40 -0.25 2.45 -2.91
CA ASN A 40 0.42 1.32 -2.27
C ASN A 40 0.06 1.28 -0.76
N SER A 41 -1.22 1.41 -0.44
CA SER A 41 -1.76 1.49 0.90
C SER A 41 -1.55 0.14 1.59
N PHE A 42 -0.61 0.12 2.54
CA PHE A 42 -0.47 -0.97 3.50
C PHE A 42 -1.62 -0.96 4.54
N ASP A 43 -2.38 0.14 4.55
CA ASP A 43 -3.75 0.36 5.05
C ASP A 43 -4.63 -0.89 5.13
N ASP A 44 -4.78 -1.57 4.00
CA ASP A 44 -6.02 -2.29 3.71
C ASP A 44 -5.94 -3.81 3.93
N GLU A 45 -4.75 -4.39 4.14
CA GLU A 45 -4.62 -5.83 4.42
C GLU A 45 -4.52 -6.11 5.94
N GLU A 46 -5.42 -6.97 6.45
CA GLU A 46 -5.55 -7.32 7.87
C GLU A 46 -4.36 -8.13 8.43
N SER A 47 -3.65 -8.92 7.62
CA SER A 47 -2.63 -9.85 8.12
C SER A 47 -1.25 -9.58 7.52
N TRP A 48 -0.55 -8.57 8.03
CA TRP A 48 0.88 -8.39 7.72
C TRP A 48 1.72 -9.59 8.17
N ILE A 49 1.30 -10.24 9.26
CA ILE A 49 1.94 -11.40 9.85
C ILE A 49 0.92 -12.50 10.18
N SER A 50 1.42 -13.73 10.34
CA SER A 50 0.67 -14.89 10.81
C SER A 50 1.52 -15.70 11.80
N TYR A 51 0.87 -16.50 12.64
CA TYR A 51 1.56 -17.35 13.61
C TYR A 51 1.44 -18.82 13.26
N LYS A 52 2.51 -19.57 13.50
CA LYS A 52 2.57 -21.02 13.28
C LYS A 52 3.48 -21.66 14.31
N LEU A 53 3.31 -22.95 14.54
CA LEU A 53 4.25 -23.77 15.29
C LEU A 53 5.14 -24.56 14.32
N ILE A 54 6.46 -24.42 14.42
CA ILE A 54 7.46 -25.19 13.66
C ILE A 54 8.41 -25.83 14.67
N ASN A 55 8.49 -27.17 14.68
CA ASN A 55 9.37 -27.93 15.59
C ASN A 55 9.20 -27.48 17.06
N ASN A 56 7.96 -27.35 17.52
CA ASN A 56 7.57 -26.88 18.86
C ASN A 56 7.92 -25.41 19.18
N ASN A 57 8.46 -24.66 18.22
CA ASN A 57 8.73 -23.24 18.39
C ASN A 57 7.59 -22.40 17.78
N LEU A 58 7.13 -21.39 18.52
CA LEU A 58 6.23 -20.38 17.99
C LEU A 58 7.00 -19.49 17.01
N VAL A 59 6.51 -19.42 15.78
CA VAL A 59 7.09 -18.59 14.73
C VAL A 59 6.08 -17.56 14.24
N MET A 60 6.60 -16.39 13.91
CA MET A 60 5.90 -15.33 13.21
C MET A 60 6.30 -15.37 11.75
N GLU A 61 5.37 -15.74 10.88
CA GLU A 61 5.50 -15.68 9.42
C GLU A 61 5.04 -14.31 8.92
N PHE A 62 5.63 -13.82 7.82
CA PHE A 62 5.33 -12.49 7.28
C PHE A 62 5.29 -12.48 5.73
N PRO A 63 4.45 -13.33 5.11
CA PRO A 63 4.42 -13.49 3.65
C PRO A 63 4.04 -12.21 2.91
N TYR A 64 3.14 -11.41 3.50
CA TYR A 64 2.74 -10.13 2.92
C TYR A 64 3.89 -9.13 2.89
N LEU A 65 4.61 -8.98 4.01
CA LEU A 65 5.76 -8.08 4.08
C LEU A 65 6.83 -8.50 3.06
N ILE A 66 7.04 -9.80 2.84
CA ILE A 66 8.00 -10.31 1.85
C ILE A 66 7.57 -9.95 0.43
N LYS A 67 6.28 -10.10 0.13
CA LYS A 67 5.71 -9.71 -1.19
C LYS A 67 5.92 -8.23 -1.46
N LYS A 68 5.80 -7.39 -0.43
CA LYS A 68 5.94 -5.93 -0.54
C LYS A 68 7.30 -5.37 -0.14
N ARG A 69 8.31 -6.22 0.08
CA ARG A 69 9.64 -5.84 0.60
C ARG A 69 10.35 -4.75 -0.18
N CYS A 70 10.07 -4.62 -1.48
CA CYS A 70 10.65 -3.57 -2.33
C CYS A 70 10.15 -2.16 -2.03
N LEU A 71 9.10 -2.00 -1.22
CA LEU A 71 8.58 -0.70 -0.78
C LEU A 71 8.96 -0.38 0.67
N ILE A 72 9.41 -1.39 1.41
CA ILE A 72 9.68 -1.32 2.85
C ILE A 72 11.17 -1.09 3.05
N LYS A 73 11.51 -0.02 3.76
CA LYS A 73 12.88 0.24 4.22
C LYS A 73 13.19 -0.57 5.48
N GLU A 74 12.25 -0.58 6.42
CA GLU A 74 12.44 -1.23 7.71
C GLU A 74 11.11 -1.69 8.31
N VAL A 75 11.13 -2.86 8.94
CA VAL A 75 10.02 -3.38 9.74
C VAL A 75 10.44 -3.34 11.21
N ARG A 76 9.65 -2.66 12.03
CA ARG A 76 9.91 -2.52 13.48
C ARG A 76 8.84 -3.25 14.26
N TYR A 77 9.24 -4.09 15.20
CA TYR A 77 8.31 -4.91 15.97
C TYR A 77 8.62 -4.93 17.47
N GLY A 78 7.59 -5.18 18.27
CA GLY A 78 7.63 -5.27 19.72
C GLY A 78 6.78 -6.45 20.17
N ILE A 79 7.21 -7.14 21.22
CA ILE A 79 6.55 -8.34 21.76
C ILE A 79 5.83 -7.97 23.05
N ASN A 80 4.60 -8.42 23.20
CA ASN A 80 3.74 -8.14 24.34
C ASN A 80 3.61 -6.61 24.54
N ASN A 81 3.98 -6.10 25.71
CA ASN A 81 3.89 -4.67 26.02
C ASN A 81 5.18 -3.90 25.67
N ALA A 82 6.16 -4.55 25.03
CA ALA A 82 7.38 -3.88 24.61
C ALA A 82 7.11 -2.95 23.42
N LYS A 83 7.76 -1.77 23.43
CA LYS A 83 7.73 -0.85 22.30
C LYS A 83 8.36 -1.51 21.05
N PRO A 84 7.83 -1.24 19.85
CA PRO A 84 8.35 -1.80 18.61
C PRO A 84 9.70 -1.20 18.20
N ASN A 85 10.76 -1.62 18.88
CA ASN A 85 12.12 -1.16 18.67
C ASN A 85 12.99 -2.22 17.97
N ASN A 86 12.57 -3.48 17.97
CA ASN A 86 13.31 -4.56 17.32
C ASN A 86 13.17 -4.45 15.80
N ILE A 87 14.23 -4.80 15.09
CA ILE A 87 14.27 -4.80 13.63
C ILE A 87 13.96 -6.20 13.14
N LEU A 88 12.94 -6.32 12.28
CA LEU A 88 12.73 -7.52 11.48
C LEU A 88 13.48 -7.35 10.16
N VAL A 89 14.54 -8.13 9.98
CA VAL A 89 15.36 -8.10 8.76
C VAL A 89 14.58 -8.73 7.62
N MET A 90 14.25 -7.91 6.62
CA MET A 90 13.56 -8.37 5.42
C MET A 90 14.57 -8.80 4.34
N PRO A 91 14.23 -9.79 3.51
CA PRO A 91 15.03 -10.15 2.35
C PRO A 91 15.19 -8.95 1.40
N MET A 92 16.28 -8.94 0.62
CA MET A 92 16.49 -7.89 -0.36
C MET A 92 15.44 -7.96 -1.49
N CYS A 93 15.10 -6.81 -2.08
CA CYS A 93 14.10 -6.75 -3.17
C CYS A 93 14.46 -7.65 -4.36
N LYS A 94 15.74 -7.67 -4.77
CA LYS A 94 16.22 -8.41 -5.96
C LYS A 94 16.82 -9.79 -5.64
N SER A 95 16.92 -10.18 -4.38
CA SER A 95 17.46 -11.49 -4.02
C SER A 95 16.37 -12.56 -4.08
N GLU A 96 16.80 -13.80 -4.32
CA GLU A 96 15.99 -14.97 -4.06
C GLU A 96 15.68 -15.05 -2.55
N ILE A 97 14.46 -15.45 -2.21
CA ILE A 97 14.00 -15.52 -0.82
C ILE A 97 14.28 -16.93 -0.29
N LYS A 98 15.13 -17.02 0.73
CA LYS A 98 15.42 -18.28 1.41
C LYS A 98 14.33 -18.60 2.43
N GLU A 99 14.16 -19.87 2.77
CA GLU A 99 13.15 -20.29 3.75
C GLU A 99 13.35 -19.67 5.14
N ILE A 100 14.60 -19.51 5.56
CA ILE A 100 14.98 -18.87 6.84
C ILE A 100 14.58 -17.39 6.93
N GLU A 101 14.26 -16.76 5.80
CA GLU A 101 13.85 -15.35 5.72
C GLU A 101 12.32 -15.20 5.76
N LYS A 102 11.58 -16.31 5.78
CA LYS A 102 10.10 -16.30 5.73
C LYS A 102 9.43 -16.14 7.08
N TYR A 103 10.17 -16.44 8.15
CA TYR A 103 9.65 -16.45 9.49
C TYR A 103 10.71 -16.04 10.52
N ARG A 104 10.23 -15.69 11.70
CA ARG A 104 11.08 -15.43 12.87
C ARG A 104 10.54 -16.21 14.06
N THR A 105 11.41 -16.99 14.71
CA THR A 105 11.09 -17.58 16.01
C THR A 105 10.92 -16.49 17.04
N ILE A 106 9.81 -16.55 17.78
CA ILE A 106 9.46 -15.63 18.86
C ILE A 106 9.31 -16.41 20.17
N PRO A 107 9.44 -15.75 21.34
CA PRO A 107 9.25 -16.40 22.62
C PRO A 107 7.87 -17.08 22.68
N PRO A 108 7.77 -18.30 23.24
CA PRO A 108 6.49 -19.02 23.33
C PRO A 108 5.47 -18.30 24.23
N SER A 109 5.92 -17.43 25.13
CA SER A 109 5.08 -16.58 25.98
C SER A 109 4.56 -15.31 25.28
N THR A 110 4.63 -15.25 23.95
CA THR A 110 4.14 -14.10 23.18
C THR A 110 2.62 -14.16 23.11
N SER A 111 1.93 -13.14 23.61
CA SER A 111 0.48 -12.99 23.48
C SER A 111 0.09 -12.00 22.38
N LYS A 112 0.96 -11.03 22.09
CA LYS A 112 0.76 -10.07 20.99
C LYS A 112 2.08 -9.58 20.41
N VAL A 113 2.06 -9.19 19.14
CA VAL A 113 3.15 -8.49 18.47
C VAL A 113 2.61 -7.15 17.95
N SER A 114 3.32 -6.06 18.27
CA SER A 114 3.06 -4.74 17.69
C SER A 114 4.06 -4.47 16.57
N LEU A 115 3.61 -3.93 15.44
CA LEU A 115 4.42 -3.67 14.25
C LEU A 115 4.12 -2.30 13.64
N TYR A 116 5.15 -1.63 13.14
CA TYR A 116 5.00 -0.55 12.17
C TYR A 116 6.06 -0.69 11.08
N LEU A 117 5.78 -0.07 9.93
CA LEU A 117 6.64 -0.09 8.76
C LEU A 117 7.24 1.30 8.56
N ILE A 118 8.49 1.34 8.13
CA ILE A 118 9.12 2.52 7.55
C ILE A 118 9.32 2.21 6.08
N MET A 119 8.77 3.06 5.22
CA MET A 119 8.79 2.92 3.78
C MET A 119 10.10 3.50 3.18
N ILE A 120 10.43 3.14 1.95
CA ILE A 120 11.63 3.66 1.26
C ILE A 120 11.59 5.18 1.08
N ASP A 121 10.40 5.75 0.90
CA ASP A 121 10.19 7.20 0.84
C ASP A 121 10.28 7.90 2.21
N GLY A 122 10.51 7.13 3.30
CA GLY A 122 10.61 7.63 4.66
C GLY A 122 9.28 7.75 5.39
N THR A 123 8.15 7.48 4.74
CA THR A 123 6.83 7.47 5.40
C THR A 123 6.75 6.34 6.42
N LYS A 124 5.97 6.55 7.48
CA LYS A 124 5.78 5.60 8.56
C LYS A 124 4.30 5.24 8.69
N THR A 125 4.00 3.95 8.76
CA THR A 125 2.63 3.47 8.99
C THR A 125 2.23 3.61 10.44
N LYS A 126 0.93 3.55 10.71
CA LYS A 126 0.42 3.40 12.08
C LYS A 126 0.87 2.05 12.64
N ALA A 127 1.12 2.02 13.94
CA ALA A 127 1.40 0.76 14.61
C ALA A 127 0.13 -0.11 14.65
N ARG A 128 0.29 -1.40 14.36
CA ARG A 128 -0.76 -2.42 14.42
C ARG A 128 -0.41 -3.49 15.43
N GLU A 129 -1.43 -4.05 16.06
CA GLU A 129 -1.28 -5.15 17.01
C GLU A 129 -1.86 -6.43 16.43
N PHE A 130 -1.12 -7.53 16.60
CA PHE A 130 -1.49 -8.86 16.13
C PHE A 130 -1.44 -9.82 17.31
N TYR A 131 -2.57 -10.44 17.63
CA TYR A 131 -2.70 -11.31 18.80
C TYR A 131 -2.40 -12.76 18.41
N VAL A 132 -1.67 -13.47 19.27
CA VAL A 132 -1.40 -14.91 19.11
C VAL A 132 -2.63 -15.65 19.63
N ASN A 133 -3.27 -16.44 18.76
CA ASN A 133 -4.41 -17.30 19.10
C ASN A 133 -3.95 -18.70 19.52
#